data_AF-A0A6J4KMX6-F1
#
_entry.id   AF-A0A6J4KMX6-F1
#
_cell.length_a   1.000
_cell.length_b   1.000
_cell.length_c   1.000
_cell.angle_alpha   90.00
_cell.angle_beta   90.00
_cell.angle_gamma   90.00
#
_symmetry.space_group_name_H-M   'P 1'
#
loop_
_entity.id
_entity.type
_entity.pdbx_description
1 polymer ?
#
loop_
_entity_poly.entity_id
_entity_poly.type
_entity_poly.pdbx_seq_one_letter_code
_entity_poly.pdbx_strand_id
1 'polypeptide(L)' 'MSQVRVHNFSISLDGFGTGDGLTLDAPFGHAGERLHEWMFTTRFWRSMV' A
#
# COMPACT_ATOMS: atom_id res chain seq x y z
N MET A 1 -29.27 -1.24 -0.26
CA MET A 1 -28.09 -0.49 0.18
C MET A 1 -26.91 -0.92 -0.68
N SER A 2 -26.03 -0.01 -1.10
CA SER A 2 -24.81 -0.36 -1.84
C SER A 2 -23.74 -0.91 -0.90
N GLN A 3 -22.92 -1.84 -1.37
CA GLN A 3 -21.74 -2.33 -0.64
C GLN A 3 -20.51 -1.48 -0.98
N VAL A 4 -19.72 -1.17 0.05
CA VAL A 4 -18.41 -0.52 -0.12
C VAL A 4 -17.37 -1.58 -0.47
N ARG A 5 -16.54 -1.31 -1.48
CA ARG A 5 -15.46 -2.20 -1.91
C ARG A 5 -14.13 -1.46 -1.97
N VAL A 6 -13.12 -2.02 -1.31
CA VAL A 6 -11.72 -1.58 -1.41
C VAL A 6 -10.99 -2.45 -2.43
N HIS A 7 -10.15 -1.84 -3.26
CA HIS A 7 -9.28 -2.51 -4.22
C HIS A 7 -7.84 -2.11 -3.96
N ASN A 8 -6.90 -2.94 -4.39
CA ASN A 8 -5.47 -2.59 -4.41
C ASN A 8 -4.94 -2.20 -3.02
N PHE A 9 -5.48 -2.82 -1.96
CA PHE A 9 -5.04 -2.59 -0.59
C PHE A 9 -3.97 -3.60 -0.22
N SER A 10 -2.94 -3.13 0.49
CA SER A 10 -1.82 -3.94 0.93
C SER A 10 -1.81 -4.04 2.44
N ILE A 11 -1.54 -5.24 2.92
CA ILE A 11 -1.43 -5.54 4.34
C ILE A 11 -0.22 -6.43 4.53
N SER A 12 0.53 -6.19 5.59
CA SER A 12 1.63 -7.05 6.00
C SER A 12 1.12 -8.41 6.47
N LEU A 13 2.03 -9.38 6.59
CA LEU A 13 1.70 -10.73 7.04
C LEU A 13 1.10 -10.76 8.46
N ASP A 14 1.51 -9.81 9.30
CA ASP A 14 1.05 -9.61 10.67
C ASP A 14 -0.16 -8.67 10.80
N GLY A 15 -0.74 -8.19 9.68
CA GLY A 15 -2.04 -7.53 9.68
C GLY A 15 -2.03 -6.00 9.73
N PHE A 16 -0.93 -5.34 9.34
CA PHE A 16 -0.79 -3.89 9.36
C PHE A 16 -0.72 -3.29 7.95
N GLY A 17 -1.34 -2.13 7.75
CA GLY A 17 -1.28 -1.38 6.48
C GLY A 17 -0.06 -0.46 6.37
N THR A 18 0.69 -0.29 7.46
CA THR A 18 1.85 0.60 7.56
C THR A 18 2.90 -0.01 8.48
N GLY A 19 4.14 0.48 8.42
CA GLY A 19 5.14 0.19 9.43
C GLY A 19 4.97 1.06 10.68
N ASP A 20 5.63 0.64 11.75
CA ASP A 20 5.81 1.41 12.98
C ASP A 20 6.74 2.62 12.78
N GLY A 21 6.61 3.64 13.64
CA GLY A 21 7.41 4.86 13.61
C GLY A 21 6.95 5.90 12.60
N LEU A 22 5.62 6.05 12.42
CA LEU A 22 5.02 7.02 11.51
C LEU A 22 5.43 8.46 11.86
N THR A 23 5.94 9.17 10.86
CA THR A 23 6.18 10.62 10.93
C THR A 23 5.63 11.30 9.68
N LEU A 24 5.62 12.64 9.66
CA LEU A 24 5.23 13.38 8.46
C LEU A 24 6.16 13.08 7.27
N ASP A 25 7.45 12.90 7.53
CA ASP A 25 8.45 12.60 6.50
C ASP A 25 8.52 11.10 6.16
N ALA A 26 7.98 10.23 7.02
CA ALA A 26 7.94 8.78 6.85
C ALA A 26 6.53 8.23 7.13
N PRO A 27 5.58 8.42 6.20
CA PRO A 27 4.16 8.06 6.38
C PRO A 27 3.89 6.55 6.38
N PHE A 28 4.87 5.71 6.07
CA PHE A 28 4.81 4.26 6.22
C PHE A 28 5.79 3.73 7.27
N GLY A 29 6.40 4.62 8.05
CA GLY A 29 7.39 4.28 9.06
C GLY A 29 8.54 3.47 8.47
N HIS A 30 9.02 2.48 9.22
CA HIS A 30 10.12 1.61 8.80
C HIS A 30 9.78 0.70 7.59
N ALA A 31 8.49 0.52 7.25
CA ALA A 31 8.10 -0.35 6.14
C ALA A 31 8.33 0.30 4.77
N GLY A 32 8.38 1.64 4.71
CA GLY A 32 8.53 2.39 3.47
C GLY A 32 7.54 1.93 2.40
N GLU A 33 8.04 1.71 1.18
CA GLU A 33 7.21 1.33 0.02
C GLU A 33 7.08 -0.17 -0.22
N ARG A 34 7.58 -1.01 0.70
CA ARG A 34 7.67 -2.47 0.50
C ARG A 34 6.31 -3.14 0.27
N LEU A 35 5.26 -2.62 0.90
CA LEU A 35 3.90 -3.15 0.73
C LEU A 35 3.31 -2.84 -0.66
N HIS A 36 3.83 -1.84 -1.38
CA HIS A 36 3.28 -1.38 -2.66
C HIS A 36 4.07 -1.86 -3.88
N GLU A 37 5.19 -2.57 -3.70
CA GLU A 37 6.06 -3.01 -4.82
C GLU A 37 5.32 -3.82 -5.89
N TRP A 38 4.33 -4.64 -5.49
CA TRP A 38 3.51 -5.41 -6.41
C TRP A 38 2.78 -4.52 -7.44
N MET A 39 2.41 -3.29 -7.06
CA MET A 39 1.65 -2.35 -7.89
C MET A 39 2.40 -2.05 -9.19
N PHE A 40 3.73 -1.90 -9.10
CA PHE A 40 4.59 -1.54 -10.23
C PHE A 40 4.61 -2.59 -11.34
N THR A 41 4.26 -3.83 -11.00
CA THR A 41 4.23 -4.94 -11.97
C THR A 41 2.94 -4.99 -12.78
N THR A 42 1.88 -4.34 -12.31
CA THR A 42 0.54 -4.40 -12.90
C THR A 42 0.45 -3.66 -14.24
N ARG A 43 -0.47 -4.10 -15.11
CA ARG A 43 -0.76 -3.40 -16.38
C ARG A 43 -1.24 -1.96 -16.15
N PHE A 44 -2.00 -1.73 -15.07
CA PHE A 44 -2.51 -0.41 -14.72
C PHE A 44 -1.37 0.57 -14.46
N TRP A 45 -0.42 0.21 -13.59
CA TRP A 45 0.72 1.06 -13.28
C TRP A 45 1.53 1.41 -14.54
N ARG A 46 1.83 0.40 -15.38
CA ARG A 46 2.56 0.59 -16.64
C ARG A 46 1.84 1.48 -17.67
N SER A 47 0.56 1.80 -17.48
CA SER A 47 -0.19 2.72 -18.35
C SER A 47 -0.20 4.16 -17.84
N MET A 48 0.25 4.41 -16.61
CA MET A 48 0.29 5.74 -15.99
C MET A 48 1.64 6.44 -16.15
N VAL A 49 2.72 5.66 -16.23
CA VAL A 49 4.10 6.13 -16.46
C VAL A 49 4.49 5.97 -17.92
#